data_AF-A0AAP9JJB2-F1
#
_entry.id   AF-A0AAP9JJB2-F1
#
_cell.length_a   1.000
_cell.length_b   1.000
_cell.length_c   1.000
_cell.angle_alpha   90.00
_cell.angle_beta   90.00
_cell.angle_gamma   90.00
#
_symmetry.space_group_name_H-M   'P 1'
#
loop_
_entity.id
_entity.type
_entity.pdbx_description
1 polymer ?
#
loop_
_entity_poly.entity_id
_entity_poly.type
_entity_poly.pdbx_seq_one_letter_code
_entity_poly.pdbx_strand_id
1 'polypeptide(L)'
;MQASIIEMEFHNRMAPTWMSLPKERFSRPLTALKELITSKEISLKLTTTRRLWSHDETTLLTKSYPTDTAIRVIAERLGRSPQAVANKARRLGLRRPLTLKRQRAAQERKNSTIVNEHHNNPSSAMPDAFPKTASGRAIWNTQSLHLLADLWKRLYSPAFIAEYFGLKYNTVCMAAKRAGLPSRAGFTLLRTSPTENPFAVAENATLASQMIARTCGITNTVFFQHPKDRRQQHYSYLGSRLVERRASGCFH
;
A
#
# COMPACT_ATOMS: atom_id res chain seq x y z
N MET A 1 -66.38 46.14 21.88
CA MET A 1 -65.75 46.90 20.79
C MET A 1 -65.12 45.91 19.84
N GLN A 2 -65.66 45.82 18.64
CA GLN A 2 -65.21 44.97 17.55
C GLN A 2 -63.91 45.56 16.96
N ALA A 3 -62.97 44.71 16.59
CA ALA A 3 -61.94 45.04 15.62
C ALA A 3 -61.91 43.94 14.56
N SER A 4 -62.47 44.31 13.40
CA SER A 4 -62.47 43.60 12.14
C SER A 4 -61.04 43.37 11.63
N ILE A 5 -60.71 42.13 11.28
CA ILE A 5 -59.53 41.87 10.43
C ILE A 5 -60.04 41.92 9.00
N ILE A 6 -59.53 42.93 8.29
CA ILE A 6 -59.79 43.22 6.88
C ILE A 6 -59.16 42.11 6.03
N GLU A 7 -59.98 41.47 5.21
CA GLU A 7 -59.59 40.60 4.12
C GLU A 7 -58.73 41.38 3.11
N MET A 8 -57.51 40.92 2.86
CA MET A 8 -56.79 41.29 1.63
C MET A 8 -57.09 40.23 0.57
N GLU A 9 -57.98 40.59 -0.33
CA GLU A 9 -58.22 39.90 -1.59
C GLU A 9 -56.94 39.85 -2.43
N PHE A 10 -56.44 38.65 -2.74
CA PHE A 10 -55.53 38.47 -3.86
C PHE A 10 -56.35 38.16 -5.11
N HIS A 11 -56.43 39.17 -5.99
CA HIS A 11 -57.06 39.06 -7.29
C HIS A 11 -56.39 37.99 -8.16
N ASN A 12 -57.24 37.16 -8.76
CA ASN A 12 -56.97 36.22 -9.83
C ASN A 12 -55.93 36.71 -10.85
N ARG A 13 -54.86 35.92 -11.04
CA ARG A 13 -54.35 35.48 -12.36
C ARG A 13 -53.12 34.57 -12.18
N MET A 14 -53.17 33.42 -12.83
CA MET A 14 -52.09 32.46 -13.13
C MET A 14 -51.82 31.34 -12.10
N ALA A 15 -52.63 30.27 -12.18
CA ALA A 15 -52.24 28.96 -11.67
C ALA A 15 -51.16 28.32 -12.58
N PRO A 16 -50.09 27.69 -12.04
CA PRO A 16 -49.03 27.07 -12.84
C PRO A 16 -49.50 25.88 -13.68
N THR A 17 -49.06 25.84 -14.93
CA THR A 17 -49.49 24.94 -16.02
C THR A 17 -49.11 23.46 -15.89
N TRP A 18 -48.54 23.01 -14.76
CA TRP A 18 -48.21 21.60 -14.53
C TRP A 18 -49.27 20.83 -13.72
N MET A 19 -50.36 21.49 -13.31
CA MET A 19 -51.51 20.87 -12.64
C MET A 19 -52.69 20.54 -13.59
N SER A 20 -52.39 20.21 -14.84
CA SER A 20 -53.40 19.66 -15.76
C SER A 20 -52.77 18.58 -16.65
N LEU A 21 -52.58 17.38 -16.07
CA LEU A 21 -52.31 16.16 -16.81
C LEU A 21 -53.53 15.22 -16.76
N PRO A 22 -54.04 14.75 -17.92
CA PRO A 22 -55.18 13.85 -18.00
C PRO A 22 -54.86 12.46 -17.41
N LYS A 23 -55.82 11.89 -16.66
CA LYS A 23 -55.79 10.48 -16.22
C LYS A 23 -56.15 9.56 -17.38
N GLU A 24 -55.27 9.37 -18.35
CA GLU A 24 -55.41 8.30 -19.34
C GLU A 24 -54.53 7.08 -19.00
N ARG A 25 -55.21 5.94 -18.90
CA ARG A 25 -54.67 4.63 -18.55
C ARG A 25 -53.92 4.06 -19.75
N PHE A 26 -52.59 4.03 -19.70
CA PHE A 26 -51.80 3.20 -20.60
C PHE A 26 -51.77 1.76 -20.08
N SER A 27 -52.81 0.98 -20.38
CA SER A 27 -52.79 -0.47 -20.27
C SER A 27 -51.85 -1.06 -21.33
N ARG A 28 -50.61 -1.38 -20.93
CA ARG A 28 -49.70 -2.18 -21.76
C ARG A 28 -50.20 -3.64 -21.79
N PRO A 29 -50.27 -4.29 -22.96
CA PRO A 29 -50.74 -5.67 -23.05
C PRO A 29 -49.75 -6.61 -22.33
N LEU A 30 -50.28 -7.43 -21.41
CA LEU A 30 -49.54 -8.39 -20.56
C LEU A 30 -48.72 -9.44 -21.33
N THR A 31 -48.93 -9.58 -22.64
CA THR A 31 -48.24 -10.56 -23.49
C THR A 31 -46.79 -10.18 -23.76
N ALA A 32 -46.53 -8.91 -24.09
CA ALA A 32 -45.17 -8.41 -24.34
C ALA A 32 -44.29 -8.42 -23.08
N LEU A 33 -44.89 -8.28 -21.89
CA LEU A 33 -44.17 -8.41 -20.62
C LEU A 33 -43.80 -9.86 -20.31
N LYS A 34 -44.63 -10.85 -20.69
CA LYS A 34 -44.31 -12.27 -20.46
C LYS A 34 -43.12 -12.73 -21.28
N GLU A 35 -43.00 -12.32 -22.55
CA GLU A 35 -41.85 -12.65 -23.40
C GLU A 35 -40.55 -11.96 -22.95
N LEU A 36 -40.64 -10.75 -22.38
CA LEU A 36 -39.50 -10.07 -21.77
C LEU A 36 -39.07 -10.73 -20.44
N ILE A 37 -40.01 -11.30 -19.67
CA ILE A 37 -39.68 -12.02 -18.43
C ILE A 37 -38.99 -13.34 -18.75
N THR A 38 -39.47 -14.12 -19.73
CA THR A 38 -38.84 -15.39 -20.11
C THR A 38 -37.44 -15.20 -20.71
N SER A 39 -37.26 -14.20 -21.58
CA SER A 39 -35.93 -13.87 -22.11
C SER A 39 -34.96 -13.37 -21.03
N LYS A 40 -35.45 -12.63 -20.02
CA LYS A 40 -34.65 -12.19 -18.87
C LYS A 40 -34.35 -13.32 -17.88
N GLU A 41 -35.26 -14.28 -17.70
CA GLU A 41 -35.02 -15.48 -16.88
C GLU A 41 -34.01 -16.44 -17.51
N ILE A 42 -34.00 -16.57 -18.84
CA ILE A 42 -32.97 -17.35 -19.56
C ILE A 42 -31.60 -16.66 -19.46
N SER A 43 -31.56 -15.32 -19.54
CA SER A 43 -30.33 -14.54 -19.44
C SER A 43 -29.75 -14.48 -18.00
N LEU A 44 -30.58 -14.63 -16.96
CA LEU A 44 -30.16 -14.61 -15.56
C LEU A 44 -29.66 -15.97 -15.02
N LYS A 45 -29.76 -17.05 -15.81
CA LYS A 45 -29.35 -18.42 -15.43
C LYS A 45 -27.91 -18.81 -15.79
N LEU A 46 -26.98 -17.84 -15.86
CA LEU A 46 -25.53 -18.13 -15.87
C LEU A 46 -24.75 -17.22 -14.91
N THR A 47 -25.40 -16.68 -13.88
CA THR A 47 -24.66 -16.10 -12.77
C THR A 47 -23.97 -17.24 -12.02
N THR A 48 -22.64 -17.29 -12.18
CA THR A 48 -21.74 -18.21 -11.50
C THR A 48 -21.95 -18.10 -9.99
N THR A 49 -22.85 -18.91 -9.43
CA THR A 49 -22.99 -19.08 -8.00
C THR A 49 -21.65 -19.58 -7.48
N ARG A 50 -20.96 -18.77 -6.68
CA ARG A 50 -19.67 -19.14 -6.08
C ARG A 50 -19.91 -20.34 -5.17
N ARG A 51 -19.67 -21.55 -5.69
CA ARG A 51 -19.74 -22.79 -4.90
C ARG A 51 -18.83 -22.65 -3.68
N LEU A 52 -19.42 -22.62 -2.49
CA LEU A 52 -18.69 -22.51 -1.22
C LEU A 52 -17.81 -23.75 -1.00
N TRP A 53 -16.72 -23.60 -0.25
CA TRP A 53 -15.84 -24.72 0.07
C TRP A 53 -16.43 -25.51 1.24
N SER A 54 -16.68 -26.81 1.04
CA SER A 54 -17.06 -27.70 2.14
C SER A 54 -15.88 -27.99 3.06
N HIS A 55 -16.15 -28.35 4.31
CA HIS A 55 -15.12 -28.79 5.26
C HIS A 55 -14.34 -29.99 4.70
N ASP A 56 -15.03 -30.95 4.10
CA ASP A 56 -14.40 -32.15 3.50
C ASP A 56 -13.49 -31.82 2.32
N GLU A 57 -13.88 -30.84 1.50
CA GLU A 57 -13.04 -30.36 0.39
C GLU A 57 -11.76 -29.70 0.94
N THR A 58 -11.86 -28.99 2.07
CA THR A 58 -10.69 -28.37 2.69
C THR A 58 -9.76 -29.36 3.38
N THR A 59 -10.29 -30.41 4.00
CA THR A 59 -9.48 -31.47 4.63
C THR A 59 -8.76 -32.30 3.57
N LEU A 60 -9.44 -32.66 2.47
CA LEU A 60 -8.83 -33.33 1.32
C LEU A 60 -7.73 -32.48 0.67
N LEU A 61 -7.98 -31.18 0.50
CA LEU A 61 -6.98 -30.26 -0.04
C LEU A 61 -5.74 -30.20 0.86
N THR A 62 -5.93 -30.09 2.18
CA THR A 62 -4.84 -30.02 3.14
C THR A 62 -3.96 -31.27 3.14
N LYS A 63 -4.56 -32.45 2.98
CA LYS A 63 -3.83 -33.72 2.90
C LYS A 63 -3.12 -33.94 1.56
N SER A 64 -3.74 -33.55 0.44
CA SER A 64 -3.23 -33.87 -0.90
C SER A 64 -2.27 -32.84 -1.50
N TYR A 65 -2.35 -31.58 -1.04
CA TYR A 65 -1.57 -30.47 -1.60
C TYR A 65 -0.07 -30.45 -1.25
N PRO A 66 0.38 -30.88 -0.06
CA PRO A 66 1.80 -30.96 0.28
C PRO A 66 2.59 -32.02 -0.53
N THR A 67 1.90 -33.01 -1.09
CA THR A 67 2.50 -34.08 -1.92
C THR A 67 2.78 -33.59 -3.34
N ASP A 68 3.69 -34.24 -4.07
CA ASP A 68 4.04 -33.92 -5.47
C ASP A 68 2.93 -34.27 -6.50
N THR A 69 1.67 -34.36 -6.05
CA THR A 69 0.53 -34.60 -6.94
C THR A 69 0.27 -33.38 -7.81
N ALA A 70 -0.01 -33.55 -9.10
CA ALA A 70 -0.31 -32.39 -9.96
C ALA A 70 -1.61 -31.68 -9.53
N ILE A 71 -1.65 -30.35 -9.61
CA ILE A 71 -2.85 -29.55 -9.23
C ILE A 71 -4.08 -30.00 -10.04
N ARG A 72 -3.88 -30.41 -11.30
CA ARG A 72 -4.95 -30.93 -12.17
C ARG A 72 -5.63 -32.17 -11.56
N VAL A 73 -4.86 -33.11 -11.02
CA VAL A 73 -5.38 -34.32 -10.39
C VAL A 73 -6.17 -34.01 -9.12
N ILE A 74 -5.68 -33.07 -8.30
CA ILE A 74 -6.42 -32.61 -7.11
C ILE A 74 -7.73 -31.92 -7.53
N ALA A 75 -7.69 -31.13 -8.60
CA ALA A 75 -8.83 -30.41 -9.14
C ALA A 75 -9.93 -31.35 -9.67
N GLU A 76 -9.54 -32.41 -10.38
CA GLU A 76 -10.43 -33.49 -10.83
C GLU A 76 -11.09 -34.20 -9.64
N ARG A 77 -10.31 -34.58 -8.62
CA ARG A 77 -10.83 -35.23 -7.41
C ARG A 77 -11.83 -34.37 -6.63
N LEU A 78 -11.65 -33.05 -6.64
CA LEU A 78 -12.53 -32.10 -5.95
C LEU A 78 -13.68 -31.59 -6.84
N GLY A 79 -13.69 -31.91 -8.14
CA GLY A 79 -14.63 -31.35 -9.11
C GLY A 79 -14.58 -29.82 -9.18
N ARG A 80 -13.37 -29.24 -9.08
CA ARG A 80 -13.13 -27.78 -9.10
C ARG A 80 -12.12 -27.43 -10.18
N SER A 81 -12.07 -26.15 -10.58
CA SER A 81 -11.01 -25.70 -11.48
C SER A 81 -9.64 -25.68 -10.78
N PRO A 82 -8.54 -25.96 -11.49
CA PRO A 82 -7.19 -25.94 -10.90
C PRO A 82 -6.84 -24.57 -10.30
N GLN A 83 -7.38 -23.50 -10.88
CA GLN A 83 -7.21 -22.14 -10.38
C GLN A 83 -7.92 -21.92 -9.03
N ALA A 84 -9.13 -22.47 -8.84
CA ALA A 84 -9.83 -22.41 -7.57
C ALA A 84 -9.07 -23.16 -6.47
N VAL A 85 -8.54 -24.34 -6.79
CA VAL A 85 -7.70 -25.14 -5.89
C VAL A 85 -6.44 -24.38 -5.48
N ALA A 86 -5.70 -23.81 -6.44
CA ALA A 86 -4.49 -23.04 -6.16
C ALA A 86 -4.78 -21.80 -5.29
N ASN A 87 -5.87 -21.09 -5.56
CA ASN A 87 -6.27 -19.92 -4.78
C ASN A 87 -6.69 -20.28 -3.35
N LYS A 88 -7.43 -21.38 -3.16
CA LYS A 88 -7.80 -21.85 -1.82
C LYS A 88 -6.58 -22.33 -1.04
N ALA A 89 -5.68 -23.09 -1.67
CA ALA A 89 -4.44 -23.54 -1.03
C ALA A 89 -3.56 -22.37 -0.57
N ARG A 90 -3.45 -21.31 -1.39
CA ARG A 90 -2.76 -20.07 -1.00
C ARG A 90 -3.39 -19.41 0.22
N ARG A 91 -4.73 -19.35 0.28
CA ARG A 91 -5.48 -18.81 1.44
C ARG A 91 -5.34 -19.66 2.70
N LEU A 92 -5.09 -20.97 2.55
CA LEU A 92 -4.82 -21.90 3.64
C LEU A 92 -3.32 -21.96 4.02
N GLY A 93 -2.46 -21.19 3.35
CA GLY A 93 -1.01 -21.19 3.62
C GLY A 93 -0.27 -22.47 3.19
N LEU A 94 -0.91 -23.35 2.42
CA LEU A 94 -0.32 -24.61 1.98
C LEU A 94 0.78 -24.34 0.96
N ARG A 95 1.98 -24.89 1.20
CA ARG A 95 3.14 -24.75 0.31
C ARG A 95 3.47 -26.10 -0.32
N ARG A 96 3.84 -26.08 -1.60
CA ARG A 96 4.37 -27.24 -2.32
C ARG A 96 5.89 -27.27 -2.24
N PRO A 97 6.51 -28.46 -2.23
CA PRO A 97 7.93 -28.56 -2.49
C PRO A 97 8.24 -27.93 -3.85
N LEU A 98 9.26 -27.09 -3.91
CA LEU A 98 9.69 -26.47 -5.16
C LEU A 98 10.13 -27.59 -6.13
N THR A 99 9.70 -27.51 -7.39
CA THR A 99 10.24 -28.39 -8.44
C THR A 99 11.77 -28.27 -8.49
N LEU A 100 12.51 -29.34 -8.81
CA LEU A 100 13.98 -29.34 -8.87
C LEU A 100 14.56 -28.18 -9.70
N LYS A 101 13.95 -27.82 -10.84
CA LYS A 101 14.33 -26.64 -11.63
C LYS A 101 14.23 -25.32 -10.84
N ARG A 102 13.16 -25.15 -10.06
CA ARG A 102 12.97 -23.97 -9.19
C ARG A 102 13.92 -23.99 -7.99
N GLN A 103 14.29 -25.17 -7.50
CA GLN A 103 15.30 -25.30 -6.44
C GLN A 103 16.67 -24.82 -6.93
N ARG A 104 17.11 -25.27 -8.12
CA ARG A 104 18.37 -24.83 -8.74
C ARG A 104 18.40 -23.32 -9.00
N ALA A 105 17.35 -22.76 -9.60
CA ALA A 105 17.25 -21.31 -9.79
C ALA A 105 17.23 -20.51 -8.48
N ALA A 106 16.67 -21.07 -7.40
CA ALA A 106 16.72 -20.45 -6.08
C ALA A 106 18.11 -20.55 -5.43
N GLN A 107 18.83 -21.65 -5.66
CA GLN A 107 20.22 -21.82 -5.22
C GLN A 107 21.17 -20.89 -5.98
N GLU A 108 21.03 -20.77 -7.30
CA GLU A 108 21.81 -19.84 -8.13
C GLU A 108 21.67 -18.39 -7.65
N ARG A 109 20.45 -17.96 -7.28
CA ARG A 109 20.22 -16.61 -6.71
C ARG A 109 20.89 -16.41 -5.35
N LYS A 110 20.92 -17.44 -4.50
CA LYS A 110 21.65 -17.38 -3.22
C LYS A 110 23.16 -17.30 -3.47
N ASN A 111 23.67 -18.12 -4.39
CA ASN A 111 25.08 -18.15 -4.75
C ASN A 111 25.53 -16.83 -5.38
N SER A 112 24.73 -16.19 -6.25
CA SER A 112 25.05 -14.86 -6.80
C SER A 112 25.07 -13.75 -5.73
N THR A 113 24.24 -13.89 -4.68
CA THR A 113 24.25 -12.95 -3.55
C THR A 113 25.54 -13.07 -2.75
N ILE A 114 26.03 -14.30 -2.53
CA ILE A 114 27.31 -14.57 -1.85
C ILE A 114 28.50 -14.07 -2.68
N VAL A 115 28.48 -14.25 -4.00
CA VAL A 115 29.55 -13.79 -4.89
C VAL A 115 29.66 -12.25 -4.91
N ASN A 116 28.54 -11.54 -4.85
CA ASN A 116 28.53 -10.07 -4.79
C ASN A 116 29.02 -9.49 -3.45
N GLU A 117 28.99 -10.27 -2.35
CA GLU A 117 29.54 -9.83 -1.07
C GLU A 117 31.09 -9.83 -1.07
N HIS A 118 31.72 -10.61 -1.95
CA HIS A 118 33.18 -10.73 -2.06
C HIS A 118 33.85 -9.78 -3.08
N HIS A 119 33.10 -8.90 -3.75
CA HIS A 119 33.65 -7.93 -4.73
C HIS A 119 33.57 -6.46 -4.27
N ASN A 120 33.40 -6.19 -2.98
CA ASN A 120 33.62 -4.86 -2.42
C ASN A 120 35.12 -4.62 -2.19
N ASN A 121 35.86 -4.42 -3.27
CA ASN A 121 37.21 -3.88 -3.23
C ASN A 121 37.11 -2.35 -2.99
N PRO A 122 37.82 -1.75 -2.02
CA PRO A 122 37.65 -0.37 -1.61
C PRO A 122 38.45 0.56 -2.53
N SER A 123 37.94 0.85 -3.73
CA SER A 123 38.59 1.83 -4.60
C SER A 123 37.63 2.45 -5.61
N SER A 124 36.74 3.32 -5.12
CA SER A 124 36.25 4.48 -5.87
C SER A 124 35.64 5.49 -4.89
N ALA A 125 35.87 6.76 -5.15
CA ALA A 125 35.38 7.87 -4.33
C ALA A 125 33.86 7.80 -4.17
N MET A 126 33.43 7.88 -2.90
CA MET A 126 32.07 7.70 -2.38
C MET A 126 31.56 6.24 -2.39
N PRO A 127 31.32 5.64 -1.20
CA PRO A 127 30.82 4.28 -1.12
C PRO A 127 29.49 4.19 -1.86
N ASP A 128 29.26 3.06 -2.51
CA ASP A 128 28.01 2.64 -3.15
C ASP A 128 26.85 2.71 -2.12
N ALA A 129 26.36 3.92 -1.84
CA ALA A 129 25.77 4.28 -0.55
C ALA A 129 24.41 3.61 -0.27
N PHE A 130 23.84 2.96 -1.29
CA PHE A 130 22.53 2.34 -1.23
C PHE A 130 22.53 0.96 -1.89
N PRO A 131 22.35 -0.13 -1.11
CA PRO A 131 22.01 -1.41 -1.71
C PRO A 131 20.66 -1.29 -2.43
N LYS A 132 20.62 -1.73 -3.68
CA LYS A 132 19.40 -1.74 -4.51
C LYS A 132 18.75 -3.12 -4.44
N THR A 133 17.42 -3.14 -4.32
CA THR A 133 16.64 -4.39 -4.43
C THR A 133 16.69 -4.90 -5.89
N ALA A 134 16.36 -6.17 -6.13
CA ALA A 134 16.19 -6.73 -7.49
C ALA A 134 15.22 -5.93 -8.40
N SER A 135 14.35 -5.11 -7.82
CA SER A 135 13.45 -4.19 -8.52
C SER A 135 14.06 -2.79 -8.79
N GLY A 136 15.32 -2.57 -8.44
CA GLY A 136 16.02 -1.27 -8.53
C GLY A 136 15.68 -0.28 -7.41
N ARG A 137 14.90 -0.67 -6.40
CA ARG A 137 14.53 0.22 -5.29
C ARG A 137 15.68 0.38 -4.28
N ALA A 138 16.01 1.62 -3.94
CA ALA A 138 17.00 1.94 -2.90
C ALA A 138 16.53 1.48 -1.51
N ILE A 139 17.43 0.81 -0.79
CA ILE A 139 17.23 0.37 0.59
C ILE A 139 17.89 1.39 1.52
N TRP A 140 17.10 1.95 2.43
CA TRP A 140 17.58 2.88 3.45
C TRP A 140 18.05 2.09 4.68
N ASN A 141 19.36 2.04 4.90
CA ASN A 141 19.98 1.42 6.07
C ASN A 141 20.21 2.49 7.16
N THR A 142 20.77 2.08 8.30
CA THR A 142 21.07 3.01 9.40
C THR A 142 22.05 4.10 8.97
N GLN A 143 23.14 3.73 8.29
CA GLN A 143 24.17 4.67 7.84
C GLN A 143 23.62 5.73 6.88
N SER A 144 22.85 5.33 5.87
CA SER A 144 22.29 6.27 4.90
C SER A 144 21.20 7.16 5.49
N LEU A 145 20.49 6.68 6.52
CA LEU A 145 19.58 7.53 7.30
C LEU A 145 20.33 8.56 8.16
N HIS A 146 21.50 8.23 8.70
CA HIS A 146 22.37 9.21 9.39
C HIS A 146 22.88 10.28 8.42
N LEU A 147 23.37 9.89 7.24
CA LEU A 147 23.81 10.85 6.22
C LEU A 147 22.66 11.75 5.75
N LEU A 148 21.47 11.16 5.53
CA LEU A 148 20.27 11.92 5.20
C LEU A 148 19.93 12.94 6.29
N ALA A 149 19.97 12.50 7.55
CA ALA A 149 19.73 13.36 8.72
C ALA A 149 20.74 14.50 8.81
N ASP A 150 22.03 14.23 8.56
CA ASP A 150 23.10 15.21 8.59
C ASP A 150 22.96 16.29 7.51
N LEU A 151 22.57 15.90 6.29
CA LEU A 151 22.26 16.85 5.22
C LEU A 151 20.95 17.61 5.50
N TRP A 152 19.98 16.96 6.14
CA TRP A 152 18.69 17.57 6.45
C TRP A 152 18.80 18.72 7.45
N LYS A 153 19.58 18.53 8.54
CA LYS A 153 19.82 19.60 9.53
C LYS A 153 20.68 20.75 9.00
N ARG A 154 21.39 20.56 7.88
CA ARG A 154 22.14 21.61 7.14
C ARG A 154 21.28 22.37 6.12
N LEU A 155 19.95 22.15 6.12
CA LEU A 155 18.99 22.84 5.24
C LEU A 155 19.20 22.61 3.74
N TYR A 156 19.84 21.52 3.35
CA TYR A 156 19.91 21.15 1.94
C TYR A 156 18.52 20.83 1.37
N SER A 157 18.30 21.25 0.12
CA SER A 157 17.11 20.92 -0.65
C SER A 157 17.01 19.41 -0.88
N PRO A 158 15.82 18.78 -0.88
CA PRO A 158 15.71 17.35 -1.13
C PRO A 158 16.07 17.03 -2.59
N ALA A 159 16.03 18.02 -3.48
CA ALA A 159 16.56 17.90 -4.84
C ALA A 159 18.08 17.76 -4.83
N PHE A 160 18.79 18.60 -4.08
CA PHE A 160 20.24 18.49 -3.90
C PHE A 160 20.62 17.17 -3.25
N ILE A 161 19.92 16.77 -2.18
CA ILE A 161 20.18 15.48 -1.51
C ILE A 161 19.92 14.30 -2.47
N ALA A 162 18.91 14.41 -3.33
CA ALA A 162 18.61 13.39 -4.32
C ALA A 162 19.72 13.29 -5.39
N GLU A 163 20.22 14.42 -5.88
CA GLU A 163 21.36 14.48 -6.79
C GLU A 163 22.62 13.90 -6.13
N TYR A 164 22.90 14.30 -4.89
CA TYR A 164 24.03 13.81 -4.10
C TYR A 164 24.01 12.29 -3.91
N PHE A 165 22.83 11.71 -3.67
CA PHE A 165 22.67 10.26 -3.54
C PHE A 165 22.45 9.52 -4.87
N GLY A 166 22.33 10.23 -6.00
CA GLY A 166 21.96 9.62 -7.29
C GLY A 166 20.56 8.99 -7.29
N LEU A 167 19.64 9.53 -6.49
CA LEU A 167 18.27 9.04 -6.29
C LEU A 167 17.24 10.02 -6.85
N LYS A 168 15.97 9.58 -6.94
CA LYS A 168 14.87 10.46 -7.34
C LYS A 168 14.41 11.31 -6.15
N TYR A 169 14.05 12.57 -6.39
CA TYR A 169 13.50 13.49 -5.38
C TYR A 169 12.45 12.85 -4.44
N ASN A 170 11.44 12.20 -5.03
CA ASN A 170 10.36 11.58 -4.26
C ASN A 170 10.86 10.49 -3.30
N THR A 171 11.93 9.78 -3.65
CA THR A 171 12.47 8.72 -2.79
C THR A 171 13.10 9.28 -1.52
N VAL A 172 13.81 10.42 -1.62
CA VAL A 172 14.38 11.13 -0.48
C VAL A 172 13.28 11.70 0.40
N CYS A 173 12.29 12.38 -0.18
CA CYS A 173 11.15 12.93 0.57
C CYS A 173 10.37 11.84 1.33
N MET A 174 10.12 10.70 0.66
CA MET A 174 9.46 9.56 1.30
C MET A 174 10.32 8.92 2.39
N ALA A 175 11.64 8.86 2.21
CA ALA A 175 12.57 8.35 3.21
C ALA A 175 12.60 9.25 4.44
N ALA A 176 12.75 10.57 4.25
CA ALA A 176 12.72 11.57 5.31
C ALA A 176 11.42 11.47 6.14
N LYS A 177 10.26 11.39 5.47
CA LYS A 177 8.96 11.23 6.14
C LYS A 177 8.87 9.93 6.92
N ARG A 178 9.35 8.80 6.37
CA ARG A 178 9.35 7.50 7.06
C ARG A 178 10.33 7.43 8.22
N ALA A 179 11.45 8.13 8.09
CA ALA A 179 12.45 8.26 9.14
C ALA A 179 11.98 9.18 10.27
N GLY A 180 10.93 9.98 10.06
CA GLY A 180 10.41 10.91 11.07
C GLY A 180 11.18 12.23 11.17
N LEU A 181 11.86 12.63 10.09
CA LEU A 181 12.60 13.90 10.07
C LEU A 181 11.63 15.09 10.21
N PRO A 182 12.05 16.16 10.93
CA PRO A 182 11.22 17.33 11.15
C PRO A 182 10.88 18.05 9.85
N SER A 183 9.71 18.70 9.84
CA SER A 183 9.31 19.58 8.76
C SER A 183 10.21 20.82 8.75
N ARG A 184 10.65 21.20 7.56
CA ARG A 184 11.49 22.39 7.30
C ARG A 184 10.71 23.49 6.57
N ALA A 185 9.38 23.49 6.69
CA ALA A 185 8.55 24.55 6.14
C ALA A 185 8.91 25.90 6.79
N GLY A 186 9.16 26.92 5.97
CA GLY A 186 9.56 28.25 6.43
C GLY A 186 11.07 28.51 6.50
N PHE A 187 11.93 27.50 6.32
CA PHE A 187 13.38 27.71 6.20
C PHE A 187 13.78 27.93 4.74
N THR A 188 14.82 28.75 4.52
CA THR A 188 15.47 28.88 3.21
C THR A 188 16.38 27.68 2.97
N LEU A 189 16.23 27.05 1.81
CA LEU A 189 16.85 25.77 1.50
C LEU A 189 17.98 25.93 0.50
N LEU A 190 19.14 25.35 0.79
CA LEU A 190 20.30 25.40 -0.08
C LEU A 190 20.13 24.43 -1.24
N ARG A 191 20.18 24.95 -2.48
CA ARG A 191 20.12 24.12 -3.70
C ARG A 191 21.49 23.62 -4.16
N THR A 192 22.56 24.25 -3.72
CA THR A 192 23.95 23.92 -4.03
C THR A 192 24.77 23.97 -2.74
N SER A 193 25.86 23.18 -2.66
CA SER A 193 26.79 23.28 -1.54
C SER A 193 27.74 24.48 -1.74
N PRO A 194 27.93 25.34 -0.72
CA PRO A 194 28.92 26.42 -0.76
C PRO A 194 30.37 25.92 -0.73
N THR A 195 30.58 24.68 -0.27
CA THR A 195 31.89 24.06 -0.04
C THR A 195 31.97 22.74 -0.80
N GLU A 196 33.18 22.29 -1.14
CA GLU A 196 33.44 20.99 -1.77
C GLU A 196 32.89 19.83 -0.93
N ASN A 197 33.03 19.90 0.40
CA ASN A 197 32.45 18.93 1.31
C ASN A 197 31.09 19.44 1.85
N PRO A 198 29.95 18.79 1.53
CA PRO A 198 28.63 19.21 2.00
C PRO A 198 28.45 19.06 3.52
N PHE A 199 29.23 18.22 4.19
CA PHE A 199 29.14 18.03 5.64
C PHE A 199 29.88 19.11 6.45
N ALA A 200 30.75 19.90 5.81
CA ALA A 200 31.48 20.99 6.46
C ALA A 200 30.58 22.19 6.78
N VAL A 201 29.43 22.32 6.12
CA VAL A 201 28.48 23.41 6.37
C VAL A 201 27.92 23.30 7.79
N ALA A 202 27.78 24.45 8.47
CA ALA A 202 27.25 24.53 9.82
C ALA A 202 25.82 23.98 9.91
N GLU A 203 25.54 23.29 11.01
CA GLU A 203 24.24 22.68 11.26
C GLU A 203 23.24 23.71 11.82
N ASN A 204 21.98 23.60 11.42
CA ASN A 204 20.93 24.41 12.03
C ASN A 204 20.58 23.84 13.42
N ALA A 205 20.90 24.60 14.47
CA ALA A 205 20.67 24.21 15.86
C ALA A 205 19.20 23.88 16.15
N THR A 206 18.26 24.61 15.56
CA THR A 206 16.82 24.39 15.74
C THR A 206 16.40 23.03 15.19
N LEU A 207 16.80 22.69 13.97
CA LEU A 207 16.48 21.37 13.40
C LEU A 207 17.21 20.25 14.11
N ALA A 208 18.50 20.43 14.43
CA ALA A 208 19.28 19.45 15.16
C ALA A 208 18.64 19.13 16.54
N SER A 209 18.17 20.14 17.26
CA SER A 209 17.49 19.95 18.56
C SER A 209 16.15 19.21 18.46
N GLN A 210 15.47 19.31 17.31
CA GLN A 210 14.22 18.56 17.06
C GLN A 210 14.48 17.10 16.69
N MET A 211 15.69 16.74 16.28
CA MET A 211 16.03 15.42 15.79
C MET A 211 16.45 14.49 16.94
N ILE A 212 15.47 13.90 17.62
CA ILE A 212 15.72 12.89 18.65
C ILE A 212 15.79 11.52 17.98
N ALA A 213 17.00 11.01 17.77
CA ALA A 213 17.22 9.69 17.20
C ALA A 213 16.87 8.57 18.19
N ARG A 214 16.16 7.54 17.72
CA ARG A 214 15.79 6.32 18.43
C ARG A 214 16.01 5.11 17.53
N THR A 215 16.31 3.97 18.13
CA THR A 215 16.42 2.68 17.44
C THR A 215 15.17 1.86 17.71
N CYS A 216 14.53 1.38 16.64
CA CYS A 216 13.37 0.50 16.82
C CYS A 216 13.82 -0.89 17.28
N GLY A 217 13.33 -1.37 18.42
CA GLY A 217 13.70 -2.70 18.93
C GLY A 217 13.22 -3.89 18.08
N ILE A 218 12.31 -3.69 17.12
CA ILE A 218 11.82 -4.76 16.23
C ILE A 218 12.67 -4.87 14.96
N THR A 219 12.98 -3.72 14.34
CA THR A 219 13.67 -3.66 13.04
C THR A 219 15.14 -3.24 13.14
N ASN A 220 15.60 -2.82 14.32
CA ASN A 220 16.91 -2.20 14.58
C ASN A 220 17.22 -0.99 13.68
N THR A 221 16.21 -0.40 13.06
CA THR A 221 16.35 0.79 12.21
C THR A 221 16.26 2.05 13.04
N VAL A 222 17.11 3.03 12.73
CA VAL A 222 17.05 4.37 13.32
C VAL A 222 15.85 5.14 12.77
N PHE A 223 15.16 5.87 13.64
CA PHE A 223 14.12 6.82 13.30
C PHE A 223 14.21 8.03 14.23
N PHE A 224 13.58 9.13 13.84
CA PHE A 224 13.59 10.41 14.53
C PHE A 224 12.19 10.69 15.09
N GLN A 225 12.13 11.00 16.37
CA GLN A 225 10.88 11.30 17.06
C GLN A 225 10.77 12.81 17.27
N HIS A 226 9.60 13.38 16.99
CA HIS A 226 9.34 14.77 17.25
C HIS A 226 9.34 15.03 18.78
N PRO A 227 9.92 16.15 19.28
CA PRO A 227 10.02 16.39 20.72
C PRO A 227 8.67 16.40 21.47
N LYS A 228 7.59 16.85 20.80
CA LYS A 228 6.23 16.85 21.37
C LYS A 228 5.72 15.44 21.69
N ASP A 229 6.20 14.45 20.97
CA ASP A 229 5.69 13.08 21.06
C ASP A 229 6.52 12.21 22.01
N ARG A 230 7.50 12.80 22.72
CA ARG A 230 8.46 12.09 23.59
C ARG A 230 7.81 11.18 24.64
N ARG A 231 6.60 11.52 25.10
CA ARG A 231 5.88 10.79 26.16
C ARG A 231 5.08 9.58 25.66
N GLN A 232 4.87 9.46 24.35
CA GLN A 232 4.17 8.32 23.75
C GLN A 232 5.19 7.22 23.39
N GLN A 233 4.75 5.96 23.36
CA GLN A 233 5.59 4.85 22.86
C GLN A 233 5.56 4.87 21.33
N HIS A 234 6.69 5.23 20.69
CA HIS A 234 6.80 5.24 19.24
C HIS A 234 7.70 4.10 18.74
N TYR A 235 7.20 3.42 17.71
CA TYR A 235 8.00 2.50 16.89
C TYR A 235 8.41 3.22 15.59
N SER A 236 9.44 2.71 14.91
CA SER A 236 9.68 3.11 13.52
C SER A 236 8.42 2.84 12.69
N TYR A 237 8.21 3.56 11.58
CA TYR A 237 7.04 3.33 10.72
C TYR A 237 6.87 1.84 10.33
N LEU A 238 7.97 1.15 10.06
CA LEU A 238 7.96 -0.29 9.78
C LEU A 238 7.61 -1.12 11.02
N GLY A 239 8.14 -0.76 12.18
CA GLY A 239 7.79 -1.35 13.47
C GLY A 239 6.30 -1.22 13.76
N SER A 240 5.73 -0.01 13.66
CA SER A 240 4.29 0.22 13.86
C SER A 240 3.43 -0.64 12.94
N ARG A 241 3.79 -0.68 11.64
CA ARG A 241 3.09 -1.55 10.68
C ARG A 241 3.20 -3.03 10.99
N LEU A 242 4.31 -3.48 11.56
CA LEU A 242 4.47 -4.86 12.03
C LEU A 242 3.58 -5.13 13.24
N VAL A 243 3.55 -4.22 14.23
CA VAL A 243 2.67 -4.35 15.40
C VAL A 243 1.20 -4.38 14.98
N GLU A 244 0.76 -3.46 14.11
CA GLU A 244 -0.61 -3.43 13.57
C GLU A 244 -0.97 -4.74 12.85
N ARG A 245 -0.05 -5.29 12.07
CA ARG A 245 -0.26 -6.58 11.38
C ARG A 245 -0.42 -7.74 12.38
N ARG A 246 0.38 -7.74 13.46
CA ARG A 246 0.26 -8.76 14.52
C ARG A 246 -1.07 -8.62 15.25
N ALA A 247 -1.47 -7.39 15.59
CA ALA A 247 -2.73 -7.10 16.28
C ALA A 247 -3.97 -7.46 15.44
N SER A 248 -3.90 -7.28 14.13
CA SER A 248 -4.98 -7.65 13.19
C SER A 248 -5.05 -9.15 12.85
N GLY A 249 -4.20 -9.99 13.46
CA GLY A 249 -4.17 -11.44 13.20
C GLY A 249 -3.73 -11.81 11.77
N CYS A 250 -3.28 -10.85 10.97
CA CYS A 250 -2.81 -11.07 9.60
C CYS A 250 -1.36 -11.59 9.59
N PHE A 251 -1.11 -12.75 10.20
CA PHE A 251 0.16 -13.46 10.04
C PHE A 251 0.10 -14.28 8.75
N HIS A 252 0.81 -13.86 7.70
CA HIS A 252 1.07 -14.61 6.47
C HIS A 252 2.56 -14.50 6.13
#